data_AF-A0A9D7HE55-F1
#
_entry.id   AF-A0A9D7HE55-F1
#
_cell.length_a   1.000
_cell.length_b   1.000
_cell.length_c   1.000
_cell.angle_alpha   90.00
_cell.angle_beta   90.00
_cell.angle_gamma   90.00
#
_symmetry.space_group_name_H-M   'P 1'
#
loop_
_entity.id
_entity.type
_entity.pdbx_description
1 polymer ?
#
loop_
_entity_poly.entity_id
_entity_poly.type
_entity_poly.pdbx_seq_one_letter_code
_entity_poly.pdbx_strand_id
1 'polypeptide(L)'
;MTNFSAPTPISDLWRIARAFLANALNAFGGPQTIRQTLDLIGRHAIKRQLQALETLVMKLLLIEAANLPAQTQRARTAPSGKRSTARAADDPARPETWRVAFQLQIPPEPKDTPAPRIRYLGPSGFIRATVVSAKTLEKLERLVAAHLNSSGEDLVRAKAARLARRFEALRRVFANPLPRARRLKQKLQALKRRAFAAANRIANLKPPQRQLDPLLNERAEYAAQHAVPAFNSS
;
A
#
# COMPACT_ATOMS: atom_id res chain seq x y z
N MET A 1 -6.05 26.84 36.89
CA MET A 1 -5.81 27.43 35.56
C MET A 1 -5.65 26.29 34.56
N THR A 2 -6.73 25.95 33.84
CA THR A 2 -6.72 24.90 32.81
C THR A 2 -6.10 25.48 31.54
N ASN A 3 -4.91 25.02 31.18
CA ASN A 3 -4.27 25.39 29.92
C ASN A 3 -5.15 24.90 28.76
N PHE A 4 -5.87 25.82 28.12
CA PHE A 4 -6.50 25.62 26.82
C PHE A 4 -5.38 25.48 25.78
N SER A 5 -4.78 24.30 25.66
CA SER A 5 -3.93 24.00 24.53
C SER A 5 -4.85 23.90 23.32
N ALA A 6 -4.73 24.85 22.39
CA ALA A 6 -5.48 24.81 21.13
C ALA A 6 -5.33 23.41 20.50
N PRO A 7 -6.42 22.80 20.01
CA PRO A 7 -6.34 21.50 19.34
C PRO A 7 -5.31 21.61 18.23
N THR A 8 -4.31 20.73 18.24
CA THR A 8 -3.32 20.73 17.18
C THR A 8 -4.03 20.27 15.90
N PRO A 9 -4.02 21.04 14.81
CA PRO A 9 -4.79 20.72 13.60
C PRO A 9 -4.44 19.35 13.02
N ILE A 10 -3.22 18.85 13.28
CA ILE A 10 -2.76 17.51 12.88
C ILE A 10 -3.53 16.39 13.60
N SER A 11 -3.86 16.57 14.88
CA SER A 11 -4.60 15.56 15.66
C SER A 11 -6.01 15.35 15.10
N ASP A 12 -6.67 16.42 14.66
CA ASP A 12 -7.97 16.35 14.01
C ASP A 12 -7.91 15.64 12.66
N LEU A 13 -6.86 15.89 11.86
CA LEU A 13 -6.67 15.18 10.59
C LEU A 13 -6.48 13.67 10.80
N TRP A 14 -5.71 13.26 11.83
CA TRP A 14 -5.59 11.85 12.20
C TRP A 14 -6.92 11.26 12.69
N ARG A 15 -7.70 12.01 13.47
CA ARG A 15 -9.03 11.59 13.93
C ARG A 15 -9.97 11.35 12.75
N ILE A 16 -10.04 12.28 11.80
CA ILE A 16 -10.85 12.13 10.57
C ILE A 16 -10.38 10.92 9.76
N ALA A 17 -9.07 10.74 9.60
CA ALA A 17 -8.51 9.61 8.87
C ALA A 17 -8.79 8.25 9.56
N ARG A 18 -8.80 8.20 10.90
CA ARG A 18 -9.21 7.02 11.67
C ARG A 18 -10.69 6.72 11.50
N ALA A 19 -11.56 7.73 11.54
CA ALA A 19 -12.98 7.56 11.25
C ALA A 19 -13.19 7.00 9.83
N PHE A 20 -12.41 7.49 8.87
CA PHE A 20 -12.49 7.00 7.49
C PHE A 20 -12.03 5.53 7.35
N LEU A 21 -10.99 5.11 8.10
CA LEU A 21 -10.62 3.70 8.20
C LEU A 21 -11.70 2.85 8.86
N ALA A 22 -12.31 3.33 9.95
CA ALA A 22 -13.37 2.64 10.67
C ALA A 22 -14.59 2.39 9.75
N ASN A 23 -15.00 3.40 8.98
CA ASN A 23 -16.07 3.25 8.00
C ASN A 23 -15.72 2.20 6.93
N ALA A 24 -14.46 2.14 6.49
CA ALA A 24 -14.02 1.10 5.56
C ALA A 24 -14.02 -0.30 6.19
N LEU A 25 -13.67 -0.43 7.47
CA LEU A 25 -13.78 -1.70 8.22
C LEU A 25 -15.22 -2.14 8.38
N ASN A 26 -16.14 -1.21 8.67
CA ASN A 26 -17.55 -1.52 8.81
C ASN A 26 -18.16 -1.96 7.47
N ALA A 27 -17.78 -1.31 6.35
CA ALA A 27 -18.31 -1.62 5.03
C ALA A 27 -17.79 -2.94 4.43
N PHE A 28 -16.53 -3.29 4.69
CA PHE A 28 -15.85 -4.42 4.03
C PHE A 28 -15.49 -5.58 4.98
N GLY A 29 -15.71 -5.38 6.28
CA GLY A 29 -15.25 -6.28 7.33
C GLY A 29 -13.76 -6.12 7.66
N GLY A 30 -13.29 -6.98 8.56
CA GLY A 30 -11.88 -7.05 8.94
C GLY A 30 -10.98 -7.64 7.84
N PRO A 31 -9.64 -7.60 8.02
CA PRO A 31 -8.70 -8.23 7.09
C PRO A 31 -8.98 -9.72 6.82
N GLN A 32 -9.52 -10.45 7.81
CA GLN A 32 -9.91 -11.86 7.66
C GLN A 32 -11.07 -12.02 6.69
N THR A 33 -12.14 -11.23 6.86
CA THR A 33 -13.30 -11.19 5.96
C THR A 33 -12.85 -10.85 4.55
N ILE A 34 -12.03 -9.81 4.39
CA ILE A 34 -11.50 -9.38 3.08
C ILE A 34 -10.74 -10.50 2.36
N ARG A 35 -10.08 -11.39 3.09
CA ARG A 35 -9.36 -12.52 2.49
C ARG A 35 -10.29 -13.64 2.02
N GLN A 36 -11.45 -13.80 2.66
CA GLN A 36 -12.37 -14.92 2.44
C GLN A 36 -13.50 -14.59 1.46
N THR A 37 -14.13 -13.43 1.57
CA THR A 37 -15.45 -13.16 0.96
C THR A 37 -15.41 -12.21 -0.24
N LEU A 38 -14.23 -11.78 -0.67
CA LEU A 38 -14.14 -10.71 -1.66
C LEU A 38 -14.41 -11.19 -3.09
N ASP A 39 -15.58 -10.82 -3.59
CA ASP A 39 -15.95 -10.90 -4.99
C ASP A 39 -15.08 -9.96 -5.87
N LEU A 40 -15.29 -9.98 -7.19
CA LEU A 40 -14.52 -9.11 -8.09
C LEU A 40 -14.85 -7.63 -7.89
N ILE A 41 -16.13 -7.28 -7.69
CA ILE A 41 -16.58 -5.89 -7.59
C ILE A 41 -16.08 -5.27 -6.28
N GLY A 42 -16.27 -5.97 -5.16
CA GLY A 42 -15.75 -5.59 -3.85
C GLY A 42 -14.23 -5.40 -3.85
N ARG A 43 -13.47 -6.21 -4.59
CA ARG A 43 -12.02 -6.00 -4.78
C ARG A 43 -11.66 -4.68 -5.43
N HIS A 44 -12.38 -4.26 -6.46
CA HIS A 44 -12.12 -2.98 -7.10
C HIS A 44 -12.46 -1.81 -6.16
N ALA A 45 -13.60 -1.88 -5.48
CA ALA A 45 -14.02 -0.88 -4.50
C ALA A 45 -13.02 -0.74 -3.34
N ILE A 46 -12.64 -1.86 -2.70
CA ILE A 46 -11.66 -1.90 -1.61
C ILE A 46 -10.30 -1.40 -2.07
N LYS A 47 -9.82 -1.84 -3.23
CA LYS A 47 -8.53 -1.40 -3.76
C LYS A 47 -8.49 0.12 -3.90
N ARG A 48 -9.56 0.73 -4.43
CA ARG A 48 -9.67 2.18 -4.62
C ARG A 48 -9.72 2.92 -3.29
N GLN A 49 -10.55 2.45 -2.35
CA GLN A 49 -10.66 3.03 -1.01
C GLN A 49 -9.33 2.96 -0.27
N LEU A 50 -8.64 1.81 -0.34
CA LEU A 50 -7.30 1.62 0.21
C LEU A 50 -6.30 2.61 -0.40
N GLN A 51 -6.30 2.79 -1.72
CA GLN A 51 -5.40 3.76 -2.36
C GLN A 51 -5.63 5.19 -1.83
N ALA A 52 -6.89 5.60 -1.66
CA ALA A 52 -7.21 6.91 -1.09
C ALA A 52 -6.72 7.05 0.37
N LEU A 53 -6.95 6.03 1.21
CA LEU A 53 -6.44 5.97 2.58
C LEU A 53 -4.91 5.98 2.64
N GLU A 54 -4.25 5.20 1.78
CA GLU A 54 -2.77 5.16 1.69
C GLU A 54 -2.21 6.53 1.30
N THR A 55 -2.84 7.23 0.33
CA THR A 55 -2.45 8.59 -0.03
C THR A 55 -2.61 9.56 1.13
N LEU A 56 -3.76 9.52 1.83
CA LEU A 56 -4.01 10.37 2.99
C LEU A 56 -2.97 10.12 4.10
N VAL A 57 -2.74 8.85 4.45
CA VAL A 57 -1.73 8.46 5.45
C VAL A 57 -0.34 8.89 5.03
N MET A 58 0.05 8.75 3.76
CA MET A 58 1.36 9.23 3.29
C MET A 58 1.54 10.74 3.49
N LYS A 59 0.48 11.54 3.30
CA LYS A 59 0.52 12.99 3.55
C LYS A 59 0.60 13.31 5.04
N LEU A 60 -0.19 12.65 5.88
CA LEU A 60 -0.11 12.82 7.33
C LEU A 60 1.26 12.44 7.87
N LEU A 61 1.82 11.31 7.42
CA LEU A 61 3.18 10.90 7.77
C LEU A 61 4.24 11.89 7.30
N LEU A 62 4.03 12.60 6.18
CA LEU A 62 4.94 13.64 5.71
C LEU A 62 4.92 14.84 6.67
N ILE A 63 3.75 15.28 7.12
CA ILE A 63 3.60 16.36 8.10
C ILE A 63 4.27 15.99 9.42
N GLU A 64 3.99 14.79 9.93
CA GLU A 64 4.64 14.24 11.14
C GLU A 64 6.16 14.17 10.98
N ALA A 65 6.65 13.71 9.82
CA ALA A 65 8.07 13.62 9.53
C ALA A 65 8.76 14.99 9.51
N ALA A 66 8.06 16.04 9.06
CA ALA A 66 8.56 17.41 9.07
C ALA A 66 8.72 17.96 10.50
N ASN A 67 7.82 17.61 11.42
CA ASN A 67 7.84 18.05 12.82
C ASN A 67 8.89 17.33 13.68
N LEU A 68 9.42 16.18 13.24
CA LEU A 68 10.46 15.48 13.99
C LEU A 68 11.76 16.30 14.02
N PRO A 69 12.60 16.20 15.06
CA PRO A 69 13.93 16.79 15.06
C PRO A 69 14.83 16.11 14.02
N ALA A 70 15.85 16.81 13.52
CA ALA A 70 16.84 16.21 12.63
C ALA A 70 17.51 15.01 13.33
N GLN A 71 17.44 13.84 12.70
CA GLN A 71 18.05 12.65 13.29
C GLN A 71 19.55 12.66 12.99
N THR A 72 20.37 12.72 14.05
CA THR A 72 21.81 12.45 13.94
C THR A 72 21.99 11.03 13.41
N GLN A 73 22.59 10.88 12.24
CA GLN A 73 22.83 9.58 11.65
C GLN A 73 23.84 8.83 12.52
N ARG A 74 23.36 7.93 13.38
CA ARG A 74 24.24 6.97 14.06
C ARG A 74 24.74 5.98 13.00
N ALA A 75 26.05 5.75 12.96
CA ALA A 75 26.66 4.72 12.14
C ALA A 75 25.95 3.39 12.47
N ARG A 76 25.19 2.86 11.51
CA ARG A 76 24.54 1.55 11.69
C ARG A 76 25.57 0.49 11.36
N THR A 77 26.13 -0.13 12.38
CA THR A 77 26.80 -1.43 12.23
C THR A 77 25.75 -2.40 11.72
N ALA A 78 25.88 -2.82 10.45
CA ALA A 78 24.95 -3.79 9.88
C ALA A 78 25.07 -5.08 10.71
N PRO A 79 23.98 -5.58 11.31
CA PRO A 79 24.05 -6.86 11.99
C PRO A 79 24.36 -7.94 10.94
N SER A 80 25.61 -8.40 10.94
CA SER A 80 26.10 -9.53 10.15
C SER A 80 25.51 -10.80 10.74
N GLY A 81 24.23 -11.05 10.44
CA GLY A 81 23.52 -12.22 10.89
C GLY A 81 22.70 -12.78 9.75
N LYS A 82 22.97 -14.04 9.39
CA LYS A 82 22.20 -14.83 8.42
C LYS A 82 20.80 -15.04 8.97
N ARG A 83 19.92 -14.05 8.84
CA ARG A 83 18.51 -14.15 9.23
C ARG A 83 17.83 -15.13 8.29
N SER A 84 17.83 -16.41 8.67
CA SER A 84 16.96 -17.42 8.10
C SER A 84 15.52 -17.02 8.41
N THR A 85 14.87 -16.34 7.48
CA THR A 85 13.45 -16.03 7.61
C THR A 85 12.67 -17.22 7.09
N ALA A 86 12.48 -18.24 7.94
CA ALA A 86 11.36 -19.13 7.76
C ALA A 86 10.11 -18.24 7.66
N ARG A 87 9.45 -18.27 6.50
CA ARG A 87 8.19 -17.57 6.29
C ARG A 87 7.16 -18.35 7.09
N ALA A 88 6.95 -17.96 8.35
CA ALA A 88 5.76 -18.40 9.07
C ALA A 88 4.56 -18.09 8.16
N ALA A 89 3.78 -19.12 7.85
CA ALA A 89 2.57 -18.95 7.07
C ALA A 89 1.67 -17.93 7.81
N ASP A 90 1.11 -16.97 7.08
CA ASP A 90 0.21 -15.98 7.67
C ASP A 90 -1.10 -16.69 8.07
N ASP A 91 -1.24 -16.99 9.35
CA ASP A 91 -2.45 -17.57 9.95
C ASP A 91 -3.66 -16.67 9.65
N PRO A 92 -4.62 -17.10 8.81
CA PRO A 92 -5.74 -16.27 8.41
C PRO A 92 -6.61 -15.80 9.60
N ALA A 93 -6.62 -16.51 10.73
CA ALA A 93 -7.43 -16.15 11.89
C ALA A 93 -6.84 -14.97 12.68
N ARG A 94 -5.52 -14.76 12.62
CA ARG A 94 -4.75 -13.84 13.47
C ARG A 94 -4.00 -12.78 12.67
N PRO A 95 -4.67 -11.78 12.08
CA PRO A 95 -4.05 -10.76 11.22
C PRO A 95 -2.97 -9.92 11.91
N GLU A 96 -3.02 -9.79 13.23
CA GLU A 96 -2.01 -9.13 14.05
C GLU A 96 -0.66 -9.85 14.02
N THR A 97 -0.63 -11.16 13.72
CA THR A 97 0.61 -11.93 13.59
C THR A 97 1.22 -11.82 12.18
N TRP A 98 0.45 -11.35 11.19
CA TRP A 98 0.92 -11.24 9.82
C TRP A 98 2.13 -10.32 9.71
N ARG A 99 3.08 -10.69 8.85
CA ARG A 99 4.26 -9.87 8.59
C ARG A 99 3.96 -8.79 7.56
N VAL A 100 3.22 -7.77 7.99
CA VAL A 100 2.85 -6.64 7.14
C VAL A 100 3.66 -5.38 7.45
N ALA A 101 4.00 -4.64 6.40
CA ALA A 101 4.64 -3.35 6.52
C ALA A 101 4.01 -2.38 5.52
N PHE A 102 3.63 -1.21 6.03
CA PHE A 102 3.17 -0.13 5.18
C PHE A 102 4.30 0.32 4.28
N GLN A 103 4.07 0.27 2.96
CA GLN A 103 5.07 0.64 1.97
C GLN A 103 5.09 2.15 1.82
N LEU A 104 6.13 2.79 2.35
CA LEU A 104 6.42 4.20 2.12
C LEU A 104 6.93 4.39 0.68
N GLN A 105 6.00 4.42 -0.28
CA GLN A 105 6.29 4.64 -1.70
C GLN A 105 6.45 6.15 -1.93
N ILE A 106 7.67 6.58 -2.21
CA ILE A 106 7.93 7.93 -2.70
C ILE A 106 7.61 7.90 -4.19
N PRO A 107 6.69 8.76 -4.69
CA PRO A 107 6.36 8.78 -6.10
C PRO A 107 7.63 8.97 -6.93
N PRO A 108 7.80 8.19 -8.02
CA PRO A 108 8.96 8.33 -8.87
C PRO A 108 9.05 9.76 -9.38
N GLU A 109 10.27 10.18 -9.68
CA GLU A 109 10.49 11.42 -10.40
C GLU A 109 9.72 11.37 -11.71
N PRO A 110 8.89 12.40 -12.04
CA PRO A 110 8.39 12.50 -13.39
C PRO A 110 9.62 12.45 -14.28
N LYS A 111 9.64 11.50 -15.21
CA LYS A 111 10.66 11.53 -16.23
C LYS A 111 10.35 12.80 -16.99
N ASP A 112 11.23 13.82 -16.88
CA ASP A 112 11.19 14.98 -17.76
C ASP A 112 10.91 14.41 -19.13
N THR A 113 9.79 14.87 -19.69
CA THR A 113 9.08 14.33 -20.85
C THR A 113 10.05 13.54 -21.69
N PRO A 114 9.88 12.22 -21.89
CA PRO A 114 10.79 11.51 -22.77
C PRO A 114 10.72 12.30 -24.06
N ALA A 115 11.80 13.02 -24.40
CA ALA A 115 12.02 13.50 -25.76
C ALA A 115 11.55 12.33 -26.61
N PRO A 116 10.53 12.55 -27.48
CA PRO A 116 9.73 11.48 -28.04
C PRO A 116 10.71 10.37 -28.33
N ARG A 117 10.53 9.23 -27.65
CA ARG A 117 11.33 8.06 -28.01
C ARG A 117 10.90 7.85 -29.45
N ILE A 118 11.62 8.48 -30.39
CA ILE A 118 11.78 8.06 -31.75
C ILE A 118 12.23 6.65 -31.46
N ARG A 119 11.25 5.73 -31.49
CA ARG A 119 11.52 4.32 -31.56
C ARG A 119 12.29 4.29 -32.86
N TYR A 120 13.61 4.37 -32.72
CA TYR A 120 14.54 4.36 -33.81
C TYR A 120 13.95 3.39 -34.82
N LEU A 121 13.81 3.83 -36.06
CA LEU A 121 13.78 2.96 -37.24
C LEU A 121 15.12 2.21 -37.34
N GLY A 122 15.63 1.72 -36.22
CA GLY A 122 16.64 0.69 -36.12
C GLY A 122 15.91 -0.65 -36.13
N PRO A 123 16.61 -1.72 -36.54
CA PRO A 123 16.04 -3.02 -36.82
C PRO A 123 15.06 -3.42 -35.71
N SER A 124 13.84 -3.76 -36.13
CA SER A 124 12.71 -4.11 -35.27
C SER A 124 13.15 -5.02 -34.11
N GLY A 125 12.50 -4.90 -32.95
CA GLY A 125 12.80 -5.72 -31.76
C GLY A 125 12.78 -7.24 -31.99
N PHE A 126 12.35 -7.69 -33.17
CA PHE A 126 12.56 -9.04 -33.70
C PHE A 126 14.04 -9.44 -33.81
N ILE A 127 14.97 -8.52 -34.09
CA ILE A 127 16.40 -8.86 -34.25
C ILE A 127 17.13 -8.99 -32.91
N ARG A 128 16.58 -8.50 -31.79
CA ARG A 128 17.10 -8.81 -30.43
C ARG A 128 16.58 -10.12 -29.85
N ALA A 129 15.64 -10.80 -30.52
CA ALA A 129 15.17 -12.12 -30.09
C ALA A 129 16.24 -13.22 -30.25
N THR A 130 17.27 -13.01 -31.07
CA THR A 130 18.31 -14.02 -31.34
C THR A 130 19.34 -14.18 -30.22
N VAL A 131 19.38 -13.29 -29.21
CA VAL A 131 20.26 -13.45 -28.03
C VAL A 131 19.48 -13.25 -26.73
N VAL A 132 18.30 -13.85 -26.63
CA VAL A 132 17.72 -14.14 -25.31
C VAL A 132 18.53 -15.31 -24.75
N SER A 133 19.38 -15.08 -23.75
CA SER A 133 20.17 -16.16 -23.13
C SER A 133 19.25 -17.33 -22.74
N ALA A 134 19.73 -18.57 -22.91
CA ALA A 134 18.97 -19.77 -22.54
C ALA A 134 18.38 -19.69 -21.12
N LYS A 135 19.10 -19.07 -20.17
CA LYS A 135 18.64 -18.83 -18.79
C LYS A 135 17.40 -17.93 -18.70
N THR A 136 17.25 -16.98 -19.61
CA THR A 136 16.08 -16.08 -19.65
C THR A 136 14.86 -16.81 -20.18
N LEU A 137 15.03 -17.66 -21.20
CA LEU A 137 13.95 -18.51 -21.72
C LEU A 137 13.48 -19.50 -20.65
N GLU A 138 14.42 -20.21 -20.01
CA GLU A 138 14.10 -21.16 -18.94
C GLU A 138 13.34 -20.49 -17.79
N LYS A 139 13.75 -19.26 -17.40
CA LYS A 139 13.04 -18.49 -16.39
C LYS A 139 11.63 -18.10 -16.84
N LEU A 140 11.45 -17.76 -18.11
CA LEU A 140 10.16 -17.36 -18.67
C LEU A 140 9.22 -18.57 -18.77
N GLU A 141 9.72 -19.72 -19.22
CA GLU A 141 9.00 -21.00 -19.22
C GLU A 141 8.53 -21.38 -17.81
N ARG A 142 9.41 -21.29 -16.80
CA ARG A 142 9.02 -21.54 -15.40
C ARG A 142 7.93 -20.59 -14.91
N LEU A 143 7.95 -19.33 -15.33
CA LEU A 143 6.90 -18.36 -14.97
C LEU A 143 5.57 -18.66 -15.67
N VAL A 144 5.62 -19.05 -16.95
CA VAL A 144 4.43 -19.43 -17.72
C VAL A 144 3.83 -20.71 -17.15
N ALA A 145 4.65 -21.74 -16.89
CA ALA A 145 4.20 -22.98 -16.25
C ALA A 145 3.58 -22.72 -14.87
N ALA A 146 4.22 -21.89 -14.04
CA ALA A 146 3.63 -21.51 -12.75
C ALA A 146 2.31 -20.75 -12.90
N HIS A 147 2.17 -19.91 -13.95
CA HIS A 147 0.95 -19.16 -14.21
C HIS A 147 -0.18 -20.06 -14.70
N LEU A 148 0.11 -21.01 -15.60
CA LEU A 148 -0.85 -21.99 -16.11
C LEU A 148 -1.29 -22.98 -15.02
N ASN A 149 -0.37 -23.35 -14.12
CA ASN A 149 -0.67 -24.24 -13.00
C ASN A 149 -1.38 -23.53 -11.83
N SER A 150 -1.39 -22.20 -11.80
CA SER A 150 -2.14 -21.45 -10.80
C SER A 150 -3.61 -21.40 -11.22
N SER A 151 -4.51 -22.04 -10.45
CA SER A 151 -5.94 -21.91 -10.71
C SER A 151 -6.35 -20.42 -10.68
N GLY A 152 -7.33 -20.05 -11.50
CA GLY A 152 -7.92 -18.71 -11.47
C GLY A 152 -8.37 -18.32 -10.05
N GLU A 153 -8.83 -19.29 -9.27
CA GLU A 153 -9.18 -19.11 -7.85
C GLU A 153 -7.99 -18.74 -6.98
N ASP A 154 -6.82 -19.37 -7.17
CA ASP A 154 -5.62 -19.08 -6.38
C ASP A 154 -5.13 -17.66 -6.63
N LEU A 155 -5.21 -17.20 -7.88
CA LEU A 155 -4.92 -15.81 -8.23
C LEU A 155 -5.91 -14.84 -7.58
N VAL A 156 -7.19 -15.20 -7.51
CA VAL A 156 -8.22 -14.41 -6.82
C VAL A 156 -7.93 -14.32 -5.32
N ARG A 157 -7.67 -15.47 -4.66
CA ARG A 157 -7.33 -15.55 -3.23
C ARG A 157 -6.04 -14.80 -2.91
N ALA A 158 -5.02 -14.91 -3.76
CA ALA A 158 -3.76 -14.18 -3.60
C ALA A 158 -3.96 -12.66 -3.69
N LYS A 159 -4.80 -12.18 -4.62
CA LYS A 159 -5.17 -10.76 -4.72
C LYS A 159 -5.92 -10.28 -3.47
N ALA A 160 -6.89 -11.05 -2.99
CA ALA A 160 -7.65 -10.75 -1.77
C ALA A 160 -6.73 -10.69 -0.54
N ALA A 161 -5.86 -11.69 -0.36
CA ALA A 161 -4.85 -11.71 0.70
C ALA A 161 -3.91 -10.49 0.65
N ARG A 162 -3.52 -10.03 -0.54
CA ARG A 162 -2.71 -8.81 -0.69
C ARG A 162 -3.47 -7.55 -0.24
N LEU A 163 -4.76 -7.45 -0.53
CA LEU A 163 -5.59 -6.33 -0.05
C LEU A 163 -5.76 -6.37 1.47
N ALA A 164 -6.07 -7.55 2.04
CA ALA A 164 -6.16 -7.75 3.48
C ALA A 164 -4.87 -7.34 4.21
N ARG A 165 -3.70 -7.76 3.71
CA ARG A 165 -2.39 -7.37 4.26
C ARG A 165 -2.15 -5.86 4.20
N ARG A 166 -2.59 -5.18 3.13
CA ARG A 166 -2.48 -3.70 3.01
C ARG A 166 -3.38 -3.03 4.04
N PHE A 167 -4.59 -3.54 4.23
CA PHE A 167 -5.54 -3.04 5.22
C PHE A 167 -4.97 -3.16 6.65
N GLU A 168 -4.43 -4.33 7.01
CA GLU A 168 -3.78 -4.54 8.30
C GLU A 168 -2.55 -3.64 8.48
N ALA A 169 -1.76 -3.44 7.42
CA ALA A 169 -0.62 -2.53 7.46
C ALA A 169 -1.04 -1.08 7.77
N LEU A 170 -2.15 -0.61 7.19
CA LEU A 170 -2.73 0.70 7.49
C LEU A 170 -3.21 0.76 8.93
N ARG A 171 -3.97 -0.24 9.41
CA ARG A 171 -4.45 -0.31 10.80
C ARG A 171 -3.30 -0.13 11.79
N ARG A 172 -2.17 -0.80 11.57
CA ARG A 172 -0.95 -0.65 12.39
C ARG A 172 -0.32 0.74 12.31
N VAL A 173 -0.37 1.40 11.14
CA VAL A 173 0.12 2.79 11.00
C VAL A 173 -0.76 3.75 11.80
N PHE A 174 -2.09 3.60 11.73
CA PHE A 174 -3.02 4.44 12.50
C PHE A 174 -2.87 4.24 14.01
N ALA A 175 -2.61 3.01 14.47
CA ALA A 175 -2.33 2.72 15.87
C ALA A 175 -1.02 3.35 16.34
N ASN A 176 0.03 3.33 15.51
CA ASN A 176 1.34 3.89 15.85
C ASN A 176 2.02 4.53 14.62
N PRO A 177 1.77 5.82 14.33
CA PRO A 177 2.30 6.47 13.13
C PRO A 177 3.78 6.84 13.25
N LEU A 178 4.27 7.08 14.46
CA LEU A 178 5.58 7.67 14.74
C LEU A 178 6.76 6.88 14.13
N PRO A 179 6.85 5.53 14.25
CA PRO A 179 7.91 4.76 13.59
C PRO A 179 7.91 4.91 12.06
N ARG A 180 6.74 5.09 11.45
CA ARG A 180 6.61 5.25 10.00
C ARG A 180 7.01 6.65 9.56
N ALA A 181 6.62 7.68 10.31
CA ALA A 181 7.07 9.05 10.10
C ALA A 181 8.60 9.17 10.19
N ARG A 182 9.22 8.57 11.23
CA ARG A 182 10.70 8.49 11.36
C ARG A 182 11.35 7.82 10.16
N ARG A 183 10.80 6.69 9.69
CA ARG A 183 11.32 5.99 8.52
C ARG A 183 11.17 6.82 7.24
N LEU A 184 10.07 7.56 7.09
CA LEU A 184 9.86 8.46 5.96
C LEU A 184 10.88 9.60 5.98
N LYS A 185 11.09 10.23 7.14
CA LYS A 185 12.13 11.24 7.34
C LYS A 185 13.50 10.73 6.93
N GLN A 186 13.90 9.55 7.41
CA GLN A 186 15.18 8.93 7.04
C GLN A 186 15.30 8.73 5.51
N LYS A 187 14.22 8.25 4.86
CA LYS A 187 14.20 8.12 3.39
C LYS A 187 14.38 9.46 2.69
N LEU A 188 13.67 10.50 3.13
CA LEU A 188 13.77 11.84 2.56
C LEU A 188 15.17 12.42 2.75
N GLN A 189 15.76 12.30 3.93
CA GLN A 189 17.13 12.73 4.20
C GLN A 189 18.16 12.00 3.32
N ALA A 190 17.97 10.71 3.07
CA ALA A 190 18.83 9.93 2.18
C ALA A 190 18.79 10.43 0.72
N LEU A 191 17.73 11.12 0.30
CA LEU A 191 17.61 11.72 -1.04
C LEU A 191 18.36 13.06 -1.18
N LYS A 192 18.90 13.62 -0.10
CA LYS A 192 19.68 14.88 -0.07
C LYS A 192 18.95 16.01 -0.83
N ARG A 193 19.55 16.53 -1.91
CA ARG A 193 19.01 17.63 -2.74
C ARG A 193 17.62 17.32 -3.34
N ARG A 194 17.27 16.04 -3.53
CA ARG A 194 15.97 15.62 -4.08
C ARG A 194 14.86 15.46 -3.01
N ALA A 195 15.18 15.68 -1.73
CA ALA A 195 14.23 15.50 -0.63
C ALA A 195 13.00 16.40 -0.78
N PHE A 196 13.21 17.67 -1.11
CA PHE A 196 12.12 18.64 -1.29
C PHE A 196 11.20 18.26 -2.46
N ALA A 197 11.78 17.94 -3.62
CA ALA A 197 11.02 17.48 -4.78
C ALA A 197 10.20 16.21 -4.45
N ALA A 198 10.80 15.24 -3.75
CA ALA A 198 10.12 14.03 -3.31
C ALA A 198 8.97 14.32 -2.33
N ALA A 199 9.16 15.21 -1.35
CA ALA A 199 8.13 15.64 -0.42
C ALA A 199 6.98 16.35 -1.16
N ASN A 200 7.31 17.25 -2.09
CA ASN A 200 6.31 17.94 -2.92
C ASN A 200 5.49 16.95 -3.76
N ARG A 201 6.12 15.91 -4.33
CA ARG A 201 5.40 14.84 -5.03
C ARG A 201 4.43 14.10 -4.11
N ILE A 202 4.82 13.80 -2.87
CA ILE A 202 3.92 13.18 -1.88
C ILE A 202 2.75 14.12 -1.53
N ALA A 203 3.03 15.40 -1.27
CA ALA A 203 2.01 16.40 -0.96
C ALA A 203 0.99 16.55 -2.11
N ASN A 204 1.47 16.51 -3.34
CA ASN A 204 0.67 16.63 -4.56
C ASN A 204 0.09 15.31 -5.06
N LEU A 205 0.29 14.19 -4.36
CA LEU A 205 -0.41 12.95 -4.68
C LEU A 205 -1.92 13.19 -4.64
N LYS A 206 -2.57 13.05 -5.79
CA LYS A 206 -4.02 13.04 -5.87
C LYS A 206 -4.49 11.65 -5.48
N PRO A 207 -5.43 11.51 -4.52
CA PRO A 207 -6.10 10.23 -4.36
C PRO A 207 -6.72 9.85 -5.71
N PRO A 208 -6.86 8.56 -6.04
CA PRO A 208 -7.55 8.16 -7.26
C PRO A 208 -8.89 8.89 -7.28
N GLN A 209 -9.15 9.69 -8.33
CA GLN A 209 -10.34 10.51 -8.41
C GLN A 209 -11.52 9.62 -8.10
N ARG A 210 -12.28 9.96 -7.05
CA ARG A 210 -13.62 9.42 -6.85
C ARG A 210 -14.48 10.01 -7.98
N GLN A 211 -14.40 9.44 -9.18
CA GLN A 211 -15.64 9.20 -9.89
C GLN A 211 -16.47 8.36 -8.94
N LEU A 212 -17.27 9.03 -8.11
CA LEU A 212 -18.38 8.45 -7.39
C LEU A 212 -19.18 7.76 -8.48
N ASP A 213 -18.87 6.50 -8.73
CA ASP A 213 -19.72 5.67 -9.53
C ASP A 213 -20.88 5.41 -8.57
N PRO A 214 -22.04 6.07 -8.75
CA PRO A 214 -23.12 6.00 -7.78
C PRO A 214 -23.50 4.54 -7.53
N LEU A 215 -23.41 3.72 -8.59
CA LEU A 215 -23.61 2.29 -8.56
C LEU A 215 -22.62 1.53 -7.67
N LEU A 216 -21.38 2.00 -7.50
CA LEU A 216 -20.44 1.37 -6.57
C LEU A 216 -20.75 1.72 -5.11
N ASN A 217 -21.27 2.91 -4.84
CA ASN A 217 -21.76 3.26 -3.50
C ASN A 217 -23.03 2.46 -3.18
N GLU A 218 -24.01 2.45 -4.08
CA GLU A 218 -25.23 1.65 -3.94
C GLU A 218 -24.92 0.16 -3.80
N ARG A 219 -23.97 -0.38 -4.57
CA ARG A 219 -23.54 -1.78 -4.43
C ARG A 219 -22.74 -2.06 -3.16
N ALA A 220 -21.95 -1.10 -2.68
CA ALA A 220 -21.26 -1.25 -1.41
C ALA A 220 -22.25 -1.21 -0.24
N GLU A 221 -23.27 -0.34 -0.31
CA GLU A 221 -24.38 -0.28 0.64
C GLU A 221 -25.22 -1.56 0.57
N TYR A 222 -25.55 -2.04 -0.63
CA TYR A 222 -26.21 -3.32 -0.85
C TYR A 222 -25.40 -4.48 -0.27
N ALA A 223 -24.10 -4.56 -0.56
CA ALA A 223 -23.21 -5.58 -0.03
C ALA A 223 -23.07 -5.47 1.49
N ALA A 224 -23.11 -4.28 2.08
CA ALA A 224 -23.13 -4.11 3.53
C ALA A 224 -24.46 -4.55 4.16
N GLN A 225 -25.59 -4.32 3.48
CA GLN A 225 -26.92 -4.76 3.91
C GLN A 225 -27.13 -6.27 3.76
N HIS A 226 -26.52 -6.88 2.74
CA HIS A 226 -26.69 -8.30 2.40
C HIS A 226 -25.48 -9.17 2.78
N ALA A 227 -24.41 -8.57 3.29
CA ALA A 227 -23.38 -9.32 3.97
C ALA A 227 -24.05 -9.99 5.17
N VAL A 228 -24.17 -11.32 5.10
CA VAL A 228 -24.68 -12.13 6.20
C VAL A 228 -23.99 -11.64 7.47
N PRO A 229 -24.74 -11.23 8.53
CA PRO A 229 -24.14 -10.74 9.76
C PRO A 229 -23.23 -11.83 10.31
N ALA A 230 -21.94 -11.71 10.03
CA ALA A 230 -20.97 -12.77 10.31
C ALA A 230 -20.70 -12.92 11.81
N PHE A 231 -21.25 -12.05 12.67
CA PHE A 231 -21.03 -12.06 14.10
C PHE A 231 -22.24 -11.50 14.86
N ASN A 232 -23.22 -12.37 15.12
CA ASN A 232 -24.00 -12.37 16.36
C ASN A 232 -23.84 -13.76 17.00
N SER A 233 -22.60 -14.10 17.34
CA SER A 233 -22.27 -15.25 18.17
C SER A 233 -21.33 -14.77 19.27
N SER A 234 -21.93 -14.25 20.33
CA SER A 234 -21.35 -14.09 21.66
C SER A 234 -22.37 -14.62 22.64
#